data_AF-A0A8S9RJV3-F1
#
_entry.id   AF-A0A8S9RJV3-F1
#
_cell.length_a   1.000
_cell.length_b   1.000
_cell.length_c   1.000
_cell.angle_alpha   90.00
_cell.angle_beta   90.00
_cell.angle_gamma   90.00
#
_symmetry.space_group_name_H-M   'P 1'
#
loop_
_entity.id
_entity.type
_entity.pdbx_description
1 polymer ?
#
loop_
_entity_poly.entity_id
_entity_poly.type
_entity_poly.pdbx_seq_one_letter_code
_entity_poly.pdbx_strand_id
1 'polypeptide(L)'
;MGLIVSSSLTWSVRIHETPETVREGYCGAYLSFFHSCGLIFPIPEPILEVLAELGLSLTQLLPNFLRHLVAFMVKAREEGLAFGLSEFRQLVLVKRNKQNPGTFLVSLRPVRHVIEDILYRDEKWHEKFFVFKMDQASMGDFDFSQLPRR
;
A
#
# COMPACT_ATOMS: atom_id res chain seq x y z
N MET A 1 -10.35 27.60 8.34
CA MET A 1 -11.21 27.08 7.26
C MET A 1 -11.38 25.60 7.51
N GLY A 2 -12.60 25.20 7.89
CA GLY A 2 -12.90 23.87 8.39
C GLY A 2 -12.99 22.84 7.27
N LEU A 3 -12.41 21.67 7.49
CA LEU A 3 -12.70 20.49 6.70
C LEU A 3 -13.91 19.79 7.34
N ILE A 4 -14.96 19.69 6.53
CA ILE A 4 -16.18 18.94 6.82
C ILE A 4 -15.79 17.46 6.90
N VAL A 5 -15.87 16.87 8.08
CA VAL A 5 -15.77 15.42 8.25
C VAL A 5 -17.10 14.84 7.77
N SER A 6 -17.08 14.20 6.60
CA SER A 6 -18.21 13.38 6.12
C SER A 6 -18.39 12.18 7.05
N SER A 7 -19.58 12.10 7.64
CA SER A 7 -19.96 11.24 8.76
C SER A 7 -20.34 9.82 8.32
N SER A 8 -19.39 9.05 7.78
CA SER A 8 -19.64 7.63 7.45
C SER A 8 -18.53 6.63 7.83
N LEU A 9 -17.47 7.07 8.52
CA LEU A 9 -16.45 6.16 9.07
C LEU A 9 -16.84 5.77 10.50
N THR A 10 -17.58 4.68 10.67
CA THR A 10 -17.81 4.07 11.99
C THR A 10 -16.49 3.52 12.53
N TRP A 11 -15.88 4.23 13.47
CA TRP A 11 -14.68 3.83 14.20
C TRP A 11 -14.97 2.62 15.08
N SER A 12 -14.58 1.42 14.64
CA SER A 12 -14.67 0.20 15.44
C SER A 12 -13.27 -0.37 15.66
N VAL A 13 -12.58 0.09 16.70
CA VAL A 13 -11.40 -0.64 17.20
C VAL A 13 -11.93 -1.76 18.09
N ARG A 14 -12.11 -2.96 17.54
CA ARG A 14 -12.34 -4.15 18.38
C ARG A 14 -10.99 -4.68 18.87
N ILE A 15 -10.92 -5.00 20.16
CA ILE A 15 -9.71 -5.26 20.96
C ILE A 15 -8.93 -6.53 20.51
N HIS A 16 -9.36 -7.23 19.45
CA HIS A 16 -8.76 -8.50 19.01
C HIS A 16 -8.38 -8.58 17.52
N GLU A 17 -8.57 -7.53 16.72
CA GLU A 17 -8.15 -7.56 15.32
C GLU A 17 -6.68 -7.12 15.20
N THR A 18 -5.85 -7.90 14.49
CA THR A 18 -4.54 -7.44 14.02
C THR A 18 -4.66 -7.00 12.56
N PRO A 19 -3.74 -6.17 12.03
CA PRO A 19 -3.76 -5.82 10.60
C PRO A 19 -3.76 -7.08 9.70
N GLU A 20 -3.08 -8.14 10.14
CA GLU A 20 -2.92 -9.43 9.44
C GLU A 20 -4.09 -10.40 9.64
N THR A 21 -5.05 -10.11 10.52
CA THR A 21 -6.14 -11.04 10.87
C THR A 21 -7.53 -10.38 10.85
N VAL A 22 -7.69 -9.32 10.05
CA VAL A 22 -9.00 -8.66 9.86
C VAL A 22 -10.06 -9.59 9.27
N ARG A 23 -11.32 -9.39 9.67
CA ARG A 23 -12.48 -10.13 9.16
C ARG A 23 -12.70 -9.96 7.65
N GLU A 24 -13.42 -10.89 7.04
CA GLU A 24 -13.78 -10.84 5.62
C GLU A 24 -14.51 -9.53 5.26
N GLY A 25 -14.20 -8.99 4.08
CA GLY A 25 -14.72 -7.70 3.62
C GLY A 25 -14.03 -6.48 4.23
N TYR A 26 -12.97 -6.67 5.02
CA TYR A 26 -12.16 -5.59 5.58
C TYR A 26 -10.69 -5.74 5.21
N CYS A 27 -9.97 -4.63 5.22
CA CYS A 27 -8.54 -4.56 4.99
C CYS A 27 -7.87 -3.86 6.18
N GLY A 28 -6.72 -4.39 6.61
CA GLY A 28 -5.84 -3.72 7.56
C GLY A 28 -4.78 -2.92 6.83
N ALA A 29 -4.43 -1.75 7.36
CA ALA A 29 -3.26 -1.00 6.90
C ALA A 29 -2.58 -0.27 8.06
N TYR A 30 -1.27 -0.07 7.93
CA TYR A 30 -0.49 0.68 8.89
C TYR A 30 -0.66 2.18 8.66
N LEU A 31 -0.78 2.96 9.74
CA LEU A 31 -0.98 4.41 9.66
C LEU A 31 0.18 5.12 8.95
N SER A 32 1.40 4.57 9.08
CA SER A 32 2.61 5.05 8.40
C SER A 32 2.49 5.03 6.87
N PHE A 33 1.63 4.18 6.29
CA PHE A 33 1.41 4.14 4.84
C PHE A 33 0.77 5.43 4.34
N PHE A 34 -0.16 5.99 5.12
CA PHE A 34 -0.84 7.24 4.77
C PHE A 34 0.03 8.45 5.11
N HIS A 35 0.67 8.43 6.29
CA HIS A 35 1.46 9.57 6.76
C HIS A 35 2.82 9.72 6.08
N SER A 36 3.46 8.63 5.68
CA SER A 36 4.87 8.63 5.27
C SER A 36 5.15 7.90 3.95
N CYS A 37 4.16 7.19 3.38
CA CYS A 37 4.31 6.53 2.09
C CYS A 37 3.42 7.12 0.99
N GLY A 38 2.54 8.08 1.32
CA GLY A 38 1.68 8.76 0.35
C GLY A 38 0.44 7.96 -0.07
N LEU A 39 0.04 6.95 0.71
CA LEU A 39 -1.22 6.25 0.49
C LEU A 39 -2.39 7.19 0.79
N ILE A 40 -3.42 7.15 -0.06
CA ILE A 40 -4.63 7.98 0.06
C ILE A 40 -5.87 7.12 -0.16
N PHE A 41 -7.03 7.61 0.26
CA PHE A 41 -8.33 7.01 -0.09
C PHE A 41 -9.02 7.78 -1.22
N PRO A 42 -9.74 7.08 -2.12
CA PRO A 42 -9.70 5.62 -2.30
C PRO A 42 -8.28 5.15 -2.66
N ILE A 43 -7.92 3.92 -2.27
CA ILE A 43 -6.61 3.35 -2.56
C ILE A 43 -6.44 3.36 -4.08
N PRO A 44 -5.38 3.98 -4.62
CA PRO A 44 -5.18 4.06 -6.05
C PRO A 44 -5.20 2.69 -6.73
N GLU A 45 -5.99 2.56 -7.80
CA GLU A 45 -6.19 1.30 -8.54
C GLU A 45 -4.86 0.60 -8.94
N PRO A 46 -3.81 1.29 -9.44
CA PRO A 46 -2.55 0.63 -9.76
C PRO A 46 -1.86 -0.04 -8.55
N ILE A 47 -2.11 0.46 -7.33
CA ILE A 47 -1.62 -0.19 -6.10
C ILE A 47 -2.38 -1.49 -5.85
N LEU A 48 -3.71 -1.46 -6.02
CA LEU A 48 -4.57 -2.63 -5.85
C LEU A 48 -4.27 -3.71 -6.89
N GLU A 49 -4.04 -3.32 -8.15
CA GLU A 49 -3.61 -4.23 -9.22
C GLU A 49 -2.29 -4.92 -8.87
N VAL A 50 -1.28 -4.15 -8.43
CA VAL A 50 0.03 -4.72 -8.03
C VAL A 50 -0.12 -5.68 -6.85
N LEU A 51 -0.99 -5.36 -5.88
CA LEU A 51 -1.27 -6.24 -4.75
C LEU A 51 -1.95 -7.54 -5.18
N ALA A 52 -3.00 -7.46 -6.00
CA ALA A 52 -3.72 -8.62 -6.53
C ALA A 52 -2.78 -9.54 -7.33
N GLU A 53 -2.01 -8.96 -8.23
CA GLU A 53 -1.09 -9.68 -9.12
C GLU A 53 0.12 -10.30 -8.42
N LEU A 54 0.55 -9.73 -7.30
CA LEU A 54 1.60 -10.31 -6.47
C LEU A 54 1.06 -11.26 -5.40
N GLY A 55 -0.27 -11.35 -5.25
CA GLY A 55 -0.88 -12.12 -4.17
C GLY A 55 -0.56 -11.56 -2.79
N LEU A 56 -0.42 -10.24 -2.66
CA LEU A 56 -0.05 -9.56 -1.42
C LEU A 56 -1.20 -8.75 -0.83
N SER A 57 -1.22 -8.63 0.49
CA SER A 57 -2.04 -7.66 1.22
C SER A 57 -1.22 -6.44 1.63
N LEU A 58 -1.87 -5.30 1.89
CA LEU A 58 -1.19 -4.07 2.34
C LEU A 58 -0.29 -4.33 3.55
N THR A 59 -0.73 -5.15 4.50
CA THR A 59 -0.01 -5.44 5.75
C THR A 59 1.26 -6.27 5.55
N GLN A 60 1.43 -6.87 4.37
CA GLN A 60 2.66 -7.57 4.00
C GLN A 60 3.68 -6.64 3.34
N LEU A 61 3.32 -5.40 3.02
CA LEU A 61 4.26 -4.43 2.45
C LEU A 61 5.11 -3.79 3.54
N LEU A 62 6.40 -3.60 3.27
CA LEU A 62 7.22 -2.65 4.01
C LEU A 62 6.98 -1.23 3.47
N PRO A 63 7.19 -0.18 4.31
CA PRO A 63 7.08 1.21 3.87
C PRO A 63 7.91 1.51 2.62
N ASN A 64 9.12 0.95 2.55
CA ASN A 64 9.97 1.01 1.38
C ASN A 64 9.27 0.56 0.08
N PHE A 65 8.51 -0.53 0.11
CA PHE A 65 7.78 -1.04 -1.06
C PHE A 65 6.81 0.02 -1.56
N LEU A 66 5.98 0.51 -0.64
CA LEU A 66 4.89 1.41 -0.98
C LEU A 66 5.39 2.77 -1.47
N ARG A 67 6.45 3.32 -0.86
CA ARG A 67 7.08 4.56 -1.33
C ARG A 67 7.57 4.47 -2.76
N HIS A 68 8.23 3.38 -3.13
CA HIS A 68 8.70 3.19 -4.50
C HIS A 68 7.52 3.08 -5.48
N LEU A 69 6.49 2.33 -5.11
CA LEU A 69 5.31 2.18 -5.95
C LEU A 69 4.63 3.53 -6.19
N VAL A 70 4.38 4.30 -5.12
CA VAL A 70 3.80 5.66 -5.21
C VAL A 70 4.72 6.60 -6.01
N ALA A 71 6.03 6.59 -5.76
CA ALA A 71 6.97 7.45 -6.47
C ALA A 71 7.02 7.15 -7.97
N PHE A 72 6.97 5.88 -8.37
CA PHE A 72 6.90 5.52 -9.78
C PHE A 72 5.57 5.90 -10.43
N MET A 73 4.45 5.73 -9.73
CA MET A 73 3.15 6.19 -10.21
C MET A 73 3.13 7.70 -10.45
N VAL A 74 3.62 8.48 -9.48
CA VAL A 74 3.72 9.94 -9.59
C VAL A 74 4.62 10.30 -10.78
N LYS A 75 5.81 9.69 -10.86
CA LYS A 75 6.76 9.99 -11.93
C LYS A 75 6.22 9.64 -13.31
N ALA A 76 5.58 8.48 -13.47
CA ALA A 76 4.97 8.09 -14.73
C ALA A 76 3.87 9.06 -15.15
N ARG A 77 3.03 9.50 -14.21
CA ARG A 77 2.00 10.50 -14.47
C ARG A 77 2.58 11.85 -14.91
N GLU A 78 3.65 12.31 -14.28
CA GLU A 78 4.35 13.55 -14.67
C GLU A 78 4.90 13.48 -16.10
N GLU A 79 5.38 12.31 -16.51
CA GLU A 79 5.93 12.05 -17.85
C GLU A 79 4.86 11.65 -18.88
N GLY A 80 3.57 11.59 -18.49
CA GLY A 80 2.47 11.16 -19.37
C GLY A 80 2.55 9.68 -19.77
N LEU A 81 3.23 8.85 -18.97
CA LEU A 81 3.39 7.42 -19.19
C LEU A 81 2.34 6.59 -18.44
N ALA A 82 1.91 5.50 -19.06
CA ALA A 82 1.18 4.45 -18.36
C ALA A 82 2.12 3.73 -17.38
N PHE A 83 1.59 3.36 -16.22
CA PHE A 83 2.33 2.62 -15.21
C PHE A 83 1.44 1.56 -14.58
N GLY A 84 1.84 0.30 -14.73
CA GLY A 84 1.22 -0.83 -14.05
C GLY A 84 2.25 -1.85 -13.58
N LEU A 85 1.79 -3.08 -13.39
CA LEU A 85 2.60 -4.18 -12.88
C LEU A 85 3.83 -4.50 -13.75
N SER A 86 3.67 -4.46 -15.07
CA SER A 86 4.76 -4.75 -16.03
C SER A 86 5.94 -3.80 -15.79
N GLU A 87 5.65 -2.50 -15.75
CA GLU A 87 6.64 -1.44 -15.56
C GLU A 87 7.24 -1.56 -14.15
N PHE A 88 6.41 -1.81 -13.14
CA PHE A 88 6.88 -2.04 -11.78
C PHE A 88 7.89 -3.21 -11.71
N ARG A 89 7.56 -4.38 -12.29
CA ARG A 89 8.46 -5.56 -12.31
C ARG A 89 9.76 -5.32 -13.08
N GLN A 90 9.75 -4.45 -14.09
CA GLN A 90 10.95 -4.04 -14.82
C GLN A 90 11.85 -3.11 -14.02
N LEU A 91 11.29 -2.33 -13.10
CA LEU A 91 12.02 -1.34 -12.29
C LEU A 91 12.56 -1.93 -10.99
N VAL A 92 11.84 -2.90 -10.39
CA VAL A 92 12.17 -3.42 -9.06
C VAL A 92 12.38 -4.92 -9.01
N LEU A 93 13.04 -5.36 -7.95
CA LEU A 93 13.05 -6.73 -7.48
C LEU A 93 12.30 -6.79 -6.14
N VAL A 94 11.20 -7.55 -6.11
CA VAL A 94 10.46 -7.83 -4.88
C VAL A 94 11.23 -8.87 -4.06
N LYS A 95 11.47 -8.58 -2.79
CA LYS A 95 12.25 -9.42 -1.87
C LYS A 95 11.44 -9.69 -0.61
N ARG A 96 11.44 -10.95 -0.16
CA ARG A 96 10.99 -11.29 1.20
C ARG A 96 11.95 -10.69 2.21
N ASN A 97 11.40 -10.06 3.24
CA ASN A 97 12.17 -9.54 4.34
C ASN A 97 12.69 -10.68 5.22
N LYS A 98 14.00 -10.71 5.48
CA LYS A 98 14.60 -11.70 6.38
C LYS A 98 14.38 -11.38 7.86
N GLN A 99 14.20 -10.10 8.20
CA GLN A 99 14.08 -9.65 9.59
C GLN A 99 12.64 -9.77 10.12
N ASN A 100 11.64 -9.54 9.26
CA ASN A 100 10.22 -9.74 9.58
C ASN A 100 9.60 -10.72 8.57
N PRO A 101 9.57 -12.03 8.89
CA PRO A 101 8.93 -13.04 8.05
C PRO A 101 7.48 -12.65 7.70
N GLY A 102 7.07 -12.90 6.46
CA GLY A 102 5.75 -12.52 5.96
C GLY A 102 5.64 -11.11 5.37
N THR A 103 6.69 -10.28 5.49
CA THR A 103 6.74 -8.95 4.88
C THR A 103 7.65 -8.89 3.65
N PHE A 104 7.41 -7.92 2.76
CA PHE A 104 8.07 -7.77 1.46
C PHE A 104 8.56 -6.33 1.26
N LEU A 105 9.77 -6.19 0.74
CA LEU A 105 10.36 -4.92 0.30
C LEU A 105 10.68 -4.96 -1.18
N VAL A 106 11.05 -3.80 -1.72
CA VAL A 106 11.62 -3.71 -3.06
C VAL A 106 13.04 -3.21 -3.02
N SER A 107 13.83 -3.63 -3.99
CA SER A 107 15.06 -2.94 -4.34
C SER A 107 15.01 -2.56 -5.81
N LEU A 108 15.49 -1.36 -6.13
CA LEU A 108 15.71 -0.93 -7.51
C LEU A 108 16.62 -1.92 -8.22
N ARG A 109 16.31 -2.24 -9.48
CA ARG A 109 17.24 -3.01 -10.31
C ARG A 109 18.46 -2.15 -10.66
N PRO A 110 19.68 -2.70 -10.71
CA PRO A 110 20.95 -1.95 -10.81
C PRO A 110 21.15 -1.06 -12.06
N VAL A 111 20.15 -0.92 -12.92
CA VAL A 111 20.26 -0.22 -14.22
C VAL A 111 19.37 1.03 -14.27
N ARG A 112 18.60 1.34 -13.21
CA ARG A 112 17.61 2.43 -13.22
C ARG A 112 17.57 3.18 -11.89
N HIS A 113 18.56 4.05 -11.66
CA HIS A 113 18.55 5.03 -10.57
C HIS A 113 17.57 6.16 -10.92
N VAL A 114 16.28 5.92 -10.74
CA VAL A 114 15.22 6.92 -11.02
C VAL A 114 14.89 7.75 -9.77
N ILE A 115 15.21 7.26 -8.57
CA ILE A 115 14.84 7.90 -7.31
C ILE A 115 16.01 7.76 -6.33
N GLU A 116 16.72 8.87 -6.08
CA GLU A 116 17.91 8.88 -5.22
C GLU A 116 17.60 9.26 -3.75
N ASP A 117 16.41 9.79 -3.44
CA ASP A 117 16.17 10.48 -2.17
C ASP A 117 15.03 9.90 -1.30
N ILE A 118 14.81 8.58 -1.35
CA ILE A 118 13.84 7.94 -0.44
C ILE A 118 14.51 7.75 0.93
N LEU A 119 14.30 8.72 1.82
CA LEU A 119 14.78 8.69 3.20
C LEU A 119 14.29 7.41 3.92
N TYR A 120 15.25 6.58 4.32
CA TYR A 120 15.06 5.30 5.01
C TYR A 120 14.94 5.52 6.52
N ARG A 121 13.82 6.07 6.99
CA ARG A 121 13.46 6.00 8.42
C ARG A 121 12.20 5.17 8.60
N ASP A 122 12.40 3.86 8.61
CA ASP A 122 11.39 2.84 8.87
C ASP A 122 11.36 2.43 10.35
N GLU A 123 11.81 3.28 11.28
CA GLU A 123 11.62 2.97 12.69
C GLU A 123 10.12 3.05 13.01
N LYS A 124 9.58 2.01 13.66
CA LYS A 124 8.21 2.02 14.25
C LYS A 124 7.04 2.12 13.26
N TRP A 125 7.26 1.83 11.99
CA TRP A 125 6.23 1.92 10.95
C TRP A 125 4.95 1.10 11.22
N HIS A 126 5.07 0.00 11.98
CA HIS A 126 3.96 -0.90 12.32
C HIS A 126 3.28 -0.60 13.67
N GLU A 127 3.69 0.44 14.41
CA GLU A 127 3.15 0.74 15.76
C GLU A 127 1.64 1.06 15.77
N LYS A 128 1.13 1.66 14.69
CA LYS A 128 -0.28 2.05 14.57
C LYS A 128 -0.85 1.49 13.29
N PHE A 129 -2.04 0.94 13.38
CA PHE A 129 -2.81 0.43 12.25
C PHE A 129 -4.28 0.81 12.41
N PHE A 130 -5.02 0.70 11.33
CA PHE A 130 -6.47 0.74 11.35
C PHE A 130 -7.04 -0.23 10.34
N VAL A 131 -8.31 -0.56 10.53
CA VAL A 131 -9.07 -1.49 9.71
C VAL A 131 -10.18 -0.71 9.02
N PHE A 132 -10.36 -0.91 7.72
CA PHE A 132 -11.39 -0.26 6.93
C PHE A 132 -12.14 -1.28 6.08
N LYS A 133 -13.40 -0.98 5.77
CA LYS A 133 -14.24 -1.84 4.93
C LYS A 133 -13.74 -1.77 3.50
N MET A 134 -13.69 -2.90 2.81
CA MET A 134 -13.46 -2.95 1.36
C MET A 134 -14.78 -2.62 0.67
N ASP A 135 -14.90 -1.39 0.19
CA ASP A 135 -16.06 -0.86 -0.50
C ASP A 135 -15.63 0.25 -1.47
N GLN A 136 -16.59 0.86 -2.16
CA GLN A 136 -16.28 1.88 -3.16
C GLN A 136 -15.58 3.11 -2.57
N ALA A 137 -15.81 3.45 -1.29
CA ALA A 137 -15.18 4.59 -0.65
C ALA A 137 -13.68 4.34 -0.37
N SER A 138 -13.30 3.07 -0.13
CA SER A 138 -11.92 2.70 0.13
C SER A 138 -11.17 2.19 -1.08
N MET A 139 -11.82 1.52 -2.03
CA MET A 139 -11.18 0.85 -3.19
C MET A 139 -11.58 1.44 -4.55
N GLY A 140 -12.47 2.45 -4.58
CA GLY A 140 -13.00 2.96 -5.84
C GLY A 140 -13.80 1.88 -6.58
N ASP A 141 -13.67 1.85 -7.90
CA ASP A 141 -14.38 0.87 -8.75
C ASP A 141 -13.62 -0.45 -8.91
N PHE A 142 -12.52 -0.65 -8.19
CA PHE A 142 -11.72 -1.88 -8.24
C PHE A 142 -12.49 -3.07 -7.67
N ASP A 143 -12.48 -4.19 -8.39
CA ASP A 143 -13.04 -5.45 -7.89
C ASP A 143 -12.11 -6.07 -6.84
N PHE A 144 -12.36 -5.74 -5.58
CA PHE A 144 -11.59 -6.23 -4.43
C PHE A 144 -11.68 -7.74 -4.23
N SER A 145 -12.50 -8.49 -4.98
CA SER A 145 -12.47 -9.94 -4.98
C SER A 145 -11.19 -10.53 -5.58
N GLN A 146 -10.44 -9.72 -6.33
CA GLN A 146 -9.12 -10.05 -6.90
C GLN A 146 -7.99 -10.00 -5.86
N LEU A 147 -8.20 -9.32 -4.74
CA LEU A 147 -7.20 -9.30 -3.66
C LEU A 147 -7.14 -10.67 -2.97
N PRO A 148 -5.99 -11.04 -2.39
CA PRO A 148 -5.86 -12.30 -1.68
C PRO A 148 -6.92 -12.41 -0.58
N ARG A 149 -7.72 -13.47 -0.66
CA ARG A 149 -8.59 -13.88 0.44
C ARG A 149 -7.71 -14.54 1.50
N ARG A 150 -7.92 -14.17 2.76
CA ARG A 150 -7.27 -14.83 3.90
C ARG A 150 -8.02 -16.10 4.28
#